data_AF-A0A2W6EAH6-F1
#
_entry.id   AF-A0A2W6EAH6-F1
#
_cell.length_a   1.000
_cell.length_b   1.000
_cell.length_c   1.000
_cell.angle_alpha   90.00
_cell.angle_beta   90.00
_cell.angle_gamma   90.00
#
_symmetry.space_group_name_H-M   'P 1'
#
loop_
_entity.id
_entity.type
_entity.pdbx_description
1 polymer ?
#
loop_
_entity_poly.entity_id
_entity_poly.type
_entity_poly.pdbx_seq_one_letter_code
_entity_poly.pdbx_strand_id
1 'polypeptide(L)'
;MAGSGRPVCSVDDCGPWAESHGYCNTHYQQWGGDGDPGGAIATRTVGGDHTCAVDGCERNRTSRGYCPAHYERWRRWGDPGEAAIKPASPPRSGCTVPGCDRPHACHGYCKAHAARWRRTTDPGSAEVARHVRQGPACSVEGCTGTHQARGLCRTHYSRLMRTTDVAAGTPPKLRRCGKPHCGQRHYHQGMCHTHYQQWVESGATREPLDVAACAQAYREGATSTSLAKRFDYSPKAVLAALRAAGVPIRPGSPPRHTR
;
A
#
# COMPACT_ATOMS: atom_id res chain seq x y z
N MET A 1 -4.62 -45.18 -2.23
CA MET A 1 -3.63 -44.15 -1.88
C MET A 1 -3.14 -43.54 -3.19
N ALA A 2 -3.46 -42.28 -3.48
CA ALA A 2 -2.99 -41.58 -4.67
C ALA A 2 -2.19 -40.36 -4.22
N GLY A 3 -0.88 -40.39 -4.43
CA GLY A 3 0.04 -39.37 -3.97
C GLY A 3 -0.12 -38.07 -4.75
N SER A 4 -0.50 -36.99 -4.07
CA SER A 4 -0.41 -35.62 -4.56
C SER A 4 1.03 -35.12 -4.41
N GLY A 5 1.93 -35.62 -5.26
CA GLY A 5 3.25 -35.03 -5.43
C GLY A 5 3.11 -33.65 -6.07
N ARG A 6 3.53 -32.60 -5.36
CA ARG A 6 3.64 -31.25 -5.96
C ARG A 6 4.63 -31.31 -7.14
N PRO A 7 4.34 -30.65 -8.28
CA PRO A 7 5.22 -30.68 -9.45
C PRO A 7 6.56 -30.05 -9.10
N VAL A 8 7.66 -30.68 -9.54
CA VAL A 8 9.03 -30.20 -9.35
C VAL A 8 9.40 -29.23 -10.47
N CYS A 9 10.34 -28.32 -10.22
CA CYS A 9 10.85 -27.43 -11.24
C CYS A 9 11.55 -28.21 -12.36
N SER A 10 11.26 -27.88 -13.62
CA SER A 10 11.84 -28.51 -14.82
C SER A 10 13.31 -28.15 -15.10
N VAL A 11 14.01 -27.49 -14.17
CA VAL A 11 15.43 -27.15 -14.30
C VAL A 11 16.22 -28.14 -13.47
N ASP A 12 17.22 -28.77 -14.07
CA ASP A 12 18.04 -29.80 -13.43
C ASP A 12 18.65 -29.28 -12.12
N ASP A 13 18.61 -30.12 -11.08
CA ASP A 13 19.04 -29.81 -9.71
C ASP A 13 18.37 -28.57 -9.06
N CYS A 14 17.22 -28.11 -9.56
CA CYS A 14 16.43 -27.07 -8.91
C CYS A 14 15.44 -27.64 -7.89
N GLY A 15 15.41 -27.03 -6.70
CA GLY A 15 14.56 -27.42 -5.58
C GLY A 15 13.04 -27.45 -5.85
N PRO A 16 12.27 -27.93 -4.86
CA PRO A 16 11.34 -29.04 -5.12
C PRO A 16 9.99 -28.66 -5.74
N TRP A 17 9.63 -27.38 -5.91
CA TRP A 17 8.25 -27.03 -6.29
C TRP A 17 8.17 -26.01 -7.44
N ALA A 18 7.50 -26.40 -8.51
CA ALA A 18 7.03 -25.53 -9.58
C ALA A 18 5.75 -24.80 -9.17
N GLU A 19 5.67 -23.50 -9.45
CA GLU A 19 4.47 -22.68 -9.18
C GLU A 19 3.64 -22.44 -10.44
N SER A 20 4.27 -22.39 -11.63
CA SER A 20 3.58 -22.16 -12.89
C SER A 20 4.42 -22.65 -14.08
N HIS A 21 3.76 -23.18 -15.11
CA HIS A 21 4.40 -23.66 -16.36
C HIS A 21 5.55 -24.67 -16.18
N GLY A 22 5.56 -25.43 -15.08
CA GLY A 22 6.64 -26.39 -14.79
C GLY A 22 7.90 -25.77 -14.17
N TYR A 23 7.90 -24.46 -13.89
CA TYR A 23 9.05 -23.75 -13.33
C TYR A 23 8.75 -23.21 -11.93
N CYS A 24 9.78 -23.06 -11.10
CA CYS A 24 9.70 -22.27 -9.88
C CYS A 24 9.53 -20.78 -10.23
N ASN A 25 9.08 -19.95 -9.28
CA ASN A 25 8.85 -18.52 -9.52
C ASN A 25 10.05 -17.80 -10.15
N THR A 26 11.26 -18.15 -9.71
CA THR A 26 12.51 -17.55 -10.19
C THR A 26 12.77 -17.90 -11.66
N HIS A 27 12.69 -19.19 -12.03
CA HIS A 27 12.88 -19.62 -13.42
C HIS A 27 11.72 -19.18 -14.32
N TYR A 28 10.49 -19.11 -13.81
CA TYR A 28 9.36 -18.56 -14.56
C TYR A 28 9.54 -17.08 -14.89
N GLN A 29 10.04 -16.28 -13.94
CA GLN A 29 10.34 -14.86 -14.18
C GLN A 29 11.50 -14.66 -15.15
N GLN A 30 12.50 -15.54 -15.13
CA GLN A 30 13.64 -15.51 -16.05
C GLN A 30 13.23 -15.93 -17.47
N TRP A 31 12.39 -16.97 -17.60
CA TRP A 31 11.80 -17.41 -18.86
C TRP A 31 10.99 -16.31 -19.55
N GLY A 32 10.24 -15.52 -18.78
CA GLY A 32 9.47 -14.39 -19.31
C GLY A 32 10.32 -13.19 -19.78
N GLY A 33 11.60 -13.14 -19.41
CA GLY A 33 12.54 -12.07 -19.78
C GLY A 33 13.42 -12.42 -20.97
N ASP A 34 14.14 -13.54 -20.90
CA ASP A 34 15.22 -13.90 -21.84
C ASP A 34 14.97 -15.19 -22.64
N GLY A 35 13.91 -15.95 -22.31
CA GLY A 35 13.53 -17.16 -23.03
C GLY A 35 14.32 -18.43 -22.69
N ASP A 36 15.43 -18.34 -21.94
CA ASP A 36 16.21 -19.49 -21.46
C ASP A 36 15.93 -19.78 -19.96
N PRO A 37 15.24 -20.87 -19.62
CA PRO A 37 14.98 -21.26 -18.24
C PRO A 37 16.17 -21.93 -17.55
N GLY A 38 17.24 -22.31 -18.27
CA GLY A 38 18.39 -23.07 -17.75
C GLY A 38 19.60 -22.23 -17.32
N GLY A 39 19.53 -20.90 -17.47
CA GLY A 39 20.58 -20.00 -17.02
C GLY A 39 20.80 -20.13 -15.51
N ALA A 40 22.06 -20.22 -15.07
CA ALA A 40 22.40 -20.26 -13.65
C ALA A 40 21.64 -19.16 -12.89
N ILE A 41 20.94 -19.53 -11.82
CA ILE A 41 20.31 -18.54 -10.94
C ILE A 41 21.45 -17.71 -10.38
N ALA A 42 21.68 -16.54 -10.97
CA ALA A 42 22.49 -15.52 -10.35
C ALA A 42 21.78 -15.20 -9.03
N THR A 43 22.21 -15.85 -7.95
CA THR A 43 21.93 -15.35 -6.61
C THR A 43 22.40 -13.91 -6.71
N ARG A 44 21.45 -12.96 -6.68
CA ARG A 44 21.81 -11.56 -6.60
C ARG A 44 22.61 -11.45 -5.32
N THR A 45 23.93 -11.56 -5.41
CA THR A 45 24.82 -10.99 -4.43
C THR A 45 24.48 -9.52 -4.54
N VAL A 46 23.64 -9.05 -3.62
CA VAL A 46 23.26 -7.65 -3.56
C VAL A 46 24.53 -6.91 -3.14
N GLY A 47 25.41 -6.67 -4.11
CA GLY A 47 26.67 -5.95 -3.97
C GLY A 47 26.39 -4.47 -3.88
N GLY A 48 25.54 -4.08 -2.94
CA GLY A 48 25.30 -2.70 -2.59
C GLY A 48 25.27 -2.65 -1.09
N ASP A 49 26.30 -2.02 -0.51
CA ASP A 49 26.47 -1.79 0.92
C ASP A 49 25.10 -1.60 1.61
N HIS A 50 24.62 -2.63 2.31
CA HIS A 50 23.29 -2.56 2.90
C HIS A 50 23.22 -1.57 4.05
N THR A 51 24.32 -0.92 4.40
CA THR A 51 24.46 -0.02 5.53
C THR A 51 23.80 1.33 5.27
N CYS A 52 23.36 1.96 6.35
CA CYS A 52 22.83 3.31 6.33
C CYS A 52 23.93 4.30 5.93
N ALA A 53 23.58 5.29 5.12
CA ALA A 53 24.50 6.37 4.70
C ALA A 53 24.90 7.34 5.84
N VAL A 54 24.37 7.17 7.05
CA VAL A 54 24.79 7.95 8.22
C VAL A 54 26.05 7.30 8.80
N ASP A 55 27.14 8.06 8.85
CA ASP A 55 28.43 7.60 9.37
C ASP A 55 28.31 7.05 10.80
N GLY A 56 28.82 5.85 11.03
CA GLY A 56 28.67 5.11 12.29
C GLY A 56 27.33 4.41 12.50
N CYS A 57 26.45 4.29 11.48
CA CYS A 57 25.18 3.58 11.59
C CYS A 57 25.17 2.25 10.80
N GLU A 58 25.36 1.14 11.50
CA GLU A 58 25.44 -0.22 10.91
C GLU A 58 24.07 -0.83 10.52
N ARG A 59 22.96 -0.11 10.71
CA ARG A 59 21.62 -0.62 10.37
C ARG A 59 21.38 -0.67 8.87
N ASN A 60 20.58 -1.64 8.42
CA ASN A 60 20.26 -1.77 7.01
C ASN A 60 19.44 -0.60 6.46
N ARG A 61 19.87 -0.05 5.32
CA ARG A 61 19.13 0.94 4.53
C ARG A 61 17.87 0.33 3.91
N THR A 62 16.77 1.06 3.93
CA THR A 62 15.49 0.64 3.33
C THR A 62 15.06 1.54 2.19
N SER A 63 15.35 2.84 2.26
CA SER A 63 15.02 3.79 1.19
C SER A 63 15.98 4.96 1.19
N ARG A 64 16.36 5.40 -0.01
CA ARG A 64 17.12 6.65 -0.22
C ARG A 64 18.46 6.69 0.52
N GLY A 65 19.11 5.53 0.66
CA GLY A 65 20.39 5.40 1.36
C GLY A 65 20.29 5.32 2.89
N TYR A 66 19.11 5.53 3.48
CA TYR A 66 18.93 5.58 4.92
C TYR A 66 18.21 4.36 5.47
N CYS A 67 18.49 4.00 6.73
CA CYS A 67 17.66 3.08 7.50
C CYS A 67 16.28 3.69 7.80
N PRO A 68 15.27 2.91 8.25
CA PRO A 68 13.91 3.41 8.48
C PRO A 68 13.84 4.64 9.39
N ALA A 69 14.65 4.66 10.45
CA ALA A 69 14.63 5.73 11.43
C ALA A 69 15.33 6.99 10.93
N HIS A 70 16.47 6.89 10.24
CA HIS A 70 17.13 8.04 9.60
C HIS A 70 16.33 8.58 8.42
N TYR A 71 15.67 7.71 7.65
CA TYR A 71 14.73 8.12 6.62
C TYR A 71 13.55 8.91 7.19
N GLU A 72 13.00 8.50 8.35
CA GLU A 72 11.92 9.24 9.00
C GLU A 72 12.35 10.62 9.49
N ARG A 73 13.56 10.73 10.07
CA ARG A 73 14.15 12.02 10.48
C ARG A 73 14.37 12.94 9.28
N TRP A 74 15.03 12.43 8.24
CA TRP A 74 15.24 13.16 7.00
C TRP A 74 13.91 13.61 6.36
N ARG A 75 12.90 12.73 6.31
CA ARG A 75 11.58 13.06 5.78
C ARG A 75 10.88 14.16 6.58
N ARG A 76 11.12 14.24 7.89
CA ARG A 76 10.46 15.20 8.79
C ARG A 76 11.19 16.54 8.85
N TRP A 77 12.52 16.53 8.85
CA TRP A 77 13.35 17.70 9.15
C TRP A 77 14.41 18.01 8.08
N GLY A 78 14.52 17.20 7.02
CA GLY A 78 15.50 17.37 5.95
C GLY A 78 16.90 16.83 6.30
N ASP A 79 17.14 16.45 7.55
CA ASP A 79 18.41 15.97 8.07
C ASP A 79 18.22 14.61 8.77
N PRO A 80 18.97 13.55 8.40
CA PRO A 80 18.95 12.29 9.14
C PRO A 80 19.52 12.42 10.56
N GLY A 81 20.39 13.39 10.84
CA GLY A 81 21.09 13.57 12.11
C GLY A 81 22.11 12.47 12.40
N GLU A 82 22.60 12.42 13.64
CA GLU A 82 23.64 11.49 14.09
C GLU A 82 23.26 9.99 14.03
N ALA A 83 24.27 9.12 13.97
CA ALA A 83 24.09 7.66 13.96
C ALA A 83 23.35 7.12 15.18
N ALA A 84 23.48 7.80 16.32
CA ALA A 84 22.77 7.48 17.54
C ALA A 84 21.25 7.57 17.31
N ILE A 85 20.64 6.39 17.23
CA ILE A 85 19.20 6.27 17.29
C ILE A 85 18.89 5.76 18.68
N LYS A 86 18.22 6.62 19.46
CA LYS A 86 17.67 6.24 20.75
C LYS A 86 16.94 4.91 20.56
N PRO A 87 17.28 3.86 21.32
CA PRO A 87 16.61 2.58 21.17
C PRO A 87 15.11 2.80 21.24
N ALA A 88 14.37 1.99 20.48
CA ALA A 88 12.91 1.95 20.61
C ALA A 88 12.60 1.88 22.11
N SER A 89 11.72 2.77 22.58
CA SER A 89 11.32 2.79 23.99
C SER A 89 11.10 1.36 24.47
N PRO A 90 11.49 1.02 25.71
CA PRO A 90 11.40 -0.33 26.22
C PRO A 90 10.03 -0.94 25.89
N PRO A 91 9.97 -2.25 25.58
CA PRO A 91 8.73 -2.89 25.17
C PRO A 91 7.65 -2.49 26.14
N ARG A 92 6.54 -1.96 25.60
CA ARG A 92 5.44 -1.39 26.37
C ARG A 92 5.09 -2.39 27.48
N SER A 93 5.45 -2.05 28.73
CA SER A 93 5.19 -2.85 29.92
C SER A 93 3.71 -3.22 29.93
N GLY A 94 3.33 -4.44 30.31
CA GLY A 94 1.94 -4.93 30.22
C GLY A 94 0.88 -3.99 30.81
N CYS A 95 -0.39 -4.30 30.55
CA CYS A 95 -1.50 -3.52 31.12
C CYS A 95 -1.38 -3.42 32.65
N THR A 96 -1.58 -2.22 33.20
CA THR A 96 -1.56 -1.98 34.65
C THR A 96 -2.80 -2.51 35.38
N VAL A 97 -3.82 -2.99 34.64
CA VAL A 97 -4.99 -3.64 35.26
C VAL A 97 -4.57 -5.01 35.80
N PRO A 98 -4.70 -5.27 37.12
CA PRO A 98 -4.32 -6.56 37.72
C PRO A 98 -5.00 -7.75 37.02
N GLY A 99 -4.20 -8.72 36.58
CA GLY A 99 -4.69 -9.90 35.84
C GLY A 99 -4.87 -9.71 34.33
N CYS A 100 -4.38 -8.61 33.74
CA CYS A 100 -4.44 -8.37 32.30
C CYS A 100 -3.03 -8.37 31.67
N ASP A 101 -2.66 -9.45 30.99
CA ASP A 101 -1.34 -9.57 30.35
C ASP A 101 -1.29 -8.98 28.93
N ARG A 102 -2.31 -8.20 28.55
CA ARG A 102 -2.37 -7.61 27.20
C ARG A 102 -1.31 -6.51 27.06
N PRO A 103 -0.75 -6.33 25.85
CA PRO A 103 0.24 -5.30 25.62
C PRO A 103 -0.34 -3.90 25.86
N HIS A 104 0.41 -3.09 26.60
CA HIS A 104 0.08 -1.69 26.84
C HIS A 104 -0.02 -0.92 25.51
N ALA A 105 -1.03 -0.06 25.43
CA ALA A 105 -1.25 0.84 24.30
C ALA A 105 -0.94 2.28 24.70
N CYS A 106 -1.61 2.81 25.72
CA CYS A 106 -1.39 4.16 26.23
C CYS A 106 -1.89 4.28 27.68
N HIS A 107 -1.36 5.26 28.42
CA HIS A 107 -1.73 5.54 29.82
C HIS A 107 -1.57 4.34 30.78
N GLY A 108 -0.62 3.43 30.51
CA GLY A 108 -0.45 2.20 31.30
C GLY A 108 -1.45 1.10 30.97
N TYR A 109 -2.47 1.37 30.15
CA TYR A 109 -3.54 0.43 29.82
C TYR A 109 -3.38 -0.22 28.44
N CYS A 110 -3.89 -1.45 28.28
CA CYS A 110 -4.08 -2.06 26.96
C CYS A 110 -5.10 -1.28 26.12
N LYS A 111 -5.20 -1.51 24.81
CA LYS A 111 -6.12 -0.75 23.92
C LYS A 111 -7.56 -0.69 24.45
N ALA A 112 -8.04 -1.79 24.99
CA ALA A 112 -9.44 -1.89 25.41
C ALA A 112 -9.67 -1.25 26.79
N HIS A 113 -8.73 -1.38 27.73
CA HIS A 113 -8.76 -0.67 29.00
C HIS A 113 -8.55 0.84 28.83
N ALA A 114 -7.66 1.26 27.93
CA ALA A 114 -7.49 2.66 27.58
C ALA A 114 -8.77 3.25 26.96
N ALA A 115 -9.47 2.48 26.11
CA ALA A 115 -10.74 2.90 25.54
C ALA A 115 -11.85 3.01 26.59
N ARG A 116 -11.89 2.10 27.58
CA ARG A 116 -12.83 2.17 28.71
C ARG A 116 -12.53 3.37 29.59
N TRP A 117 -11.27 3.51 30.03
CA TRP A 117 -10.79 4.64 30.83
C TRP A 117 -11.08 6.00 30.17
N ARG A 118 -10.92 6.14 28.85
CA ARG A 118 -11.27 7.39 28.14
C ARG A 118 -12.76 7.76 28.21
N ARG A 119 -13.65 6.79 28.44
CA ARG A 119 -15.11 6.99 28.48
C ARG A 119 -15.63 7.12 29.90
N THR A 120 -15.08 6.34 30.83
CA THR A 120 -15.62 6.17 32.18
C THR A 120 -14.64 6.58 33.27
N THR A 121 -13.44 7.04 32.91
CA THR A 121 -12.32 7.32 33.85
C THR A 121 -11.87 6.13 34.70
N ASP A 122 -12.40 4.94 34.42
CA ASP A 122 -12.11 3.68 35.10
C ASP A 122 -11.78 2.59 34.07
N PRO A 123 -10.59 1.96 34.12
CA PRO A 123 -10.27 0.85 33.25
C PRO A 123 -11.07 -0.43 33.57
N GLY A 124 -11.68 -0.57 34.75
CA GLY A 124 -12.44 -1.74 35.19
C GLY A 124 -11.61 -3.03 35.31
N SER A 125 -12.28 -4.18 35.37
CA SER A 125 -11.63 -5.49 35.60
C SER A 125 -10.76 -5.97 34.42
N ALA A 126 -9.87 -6.93 34.67
CA ALA A 126 -9.04 -7.60 33.66
C ALA A 126 -9.84 -8.31 32.56
N GLU A 127 -11.11 -8.61 32.83
CA GLU A 127 -12.03 -9.12 31.83
C GLU A 127 -12.29 -8.03 30.79
N VAL A 128 -11.68 -8.25 29.64
CA VAL A 128 -11.98 -7.50 28.45
C VAL A 128 -12.54 -8.48 27.46
N ALA A 129 -13.82 -8.30 27.14
CA ALA A 129 -14.52 -9.12 26.16
C ALA A 129 -13.63 -9.20 24.91
N ARG A 130 -13.11 -10.40 24.62
CA ARG A 130 -12.45 -10.65 23.35
C ARG A 130 -13.50 -10.34 22.28
N HIS A 131 -13.22 -9.40 21.39
CA HIS A 131 -13.95 -9.34 20.12
C HIS A 131 -13.58 -10.61 19.36
N VAL A 132 -14.29 -11.69 19.64
CA VAL A 132 -14.24 -12.89 18.83
C VAL A 132 -14.76 -12.45 17.46
N ARG A 133 -13.92 -12.55 16.42
CA ARG A 133 -14.38 -12.38 15.03
C ARG A 133 -15.23 -13.57 14.58
N GLN A 134 -16.05 -14.12 15.46
CA GLN A 134 -17.04 -15.14 15.17
C GLN A 134 -18.39 -14.43 15.28
N GLY A 135 -18.66 -13.58 14.29
CA GLY A 135 -20.02 -13.13 14.02
C GLY A 135 -20.74 -14.20 13.19
N PRO A 136 -22.08 -14.09 13.04
CA PRO A 136 -22.84 -14.95 12.15
C PRO A 136 -22.24 -14.96 10.74
N ALA A 137 -22.51 -16.03 9.98
CA ALA A 137 -22.12 -16.08 8.58
C ALA A 137 -22.76 -14.92 7.80
N CYS A 138 -22.11 -14.52 6.70
CA CYS A 138 -22.68 -13.56 5.78
C CYS A 138 -24.05 -14.06 5.26
N SER A 139 -25.03 -13.17 5.17
CA SER A 139 -26.36 -13.47 4.64
C SER A 139 -26.41 -13.69 3.12
N VAL A 140 -25.25 -13.80 2.46
CA VAL A 140 -25.17 -14.10 1.03
C VAL A 140 -25.00 -15.59 0.91
N GLU A 141 -25.90 -16.26 0.19
CA GLU A 141 -25.85 -17.71 -0.03
C GLU A 141 -24.48 -18.13 -0.55
N GLY A 142 -23.93 -19.20 0.02
CA GLY A 142 -22.60 -19.71 -0.32
C GLY A 142 -21.41 -18.90 0.22
N CYS A 143 -21.64 -17.81 0.97
CA CYS A 143 -20.56 -17.02 1.57
C CYS A 143 -20.24 -17.47 3.00
N THR A 144 -19.04 -18.00 3.22
CA THR A 144 -18.52 -18.37 4.55
C THR A 144 -17.85 -17.21 5.29
N GLY A 145 -17.86 -16.01 4.70
CA GLY A 145 -17.27 -14.83 5.31
C GLY A 145 -18.03 -14.39 6.55
N THR A 146 -17.32 -14.02 7.60
CA THR A 146 -17.94 -13.53 8.84
C THR A 146 -18.63 -12.18 8.61
N HIS A 147 -19.87 -12.06 9.10
CA HIS A 147 -20.63 -10.81 9.16
C HIS A 147 -19.83 -9.70 9.85
N GLN A 148 -19.75 -8.54 9.20
CA GLN A 148 -19.13 -7.32 9.73
C GLN A 148 -20.18 -6.24 10.03
N ALA A 149 -21.14 -6.01 9.11
CA ALA A 149 -22.19 -5.02 9.27
C ALA A 149 -23.40 -5.34 8.38
N ARG A 150 -24.63 -5.07 8.84
CA ARG A 150 -25.89 -5.31 8.11
C ARG A 150 -26.10 -6.74 7.56
N GLY A 151 -25.76 -7.78 8.33
CA GLY A 151 -25.79 -9.18 7.86
C GLY A 151 -24.71 -9.56 6.85
N LEU A 152 -23.87 -8.63 6.40
CA LEU A 152 -22.89 -8.83 5.33
C LEU A 152 -21.45 -8.90 5.83
N CYS A 153 -20.62 -9.74 5.20
CA CYS A 153 -19.18 -9.73 5.40
C CYS A 153 -18.55 -8.43 4.87
N ARG A 154 -17.28 -8.16 5.21
CA ARG A 154 -16.57 -6.95 4.75
C ARG A 154 -16.69 -6.69 3.25
N THR A 155 -16.54 -7.75 2.46
CA THR A 155 -16.60 -7.69 0.99
C THR A 155 -17.99 -7.31 0.53
N HIS A 156 -19.02 -8.00 1.04
CA HIS A 156 -20.41 -7.77 0.66
C HIS A 156 -20.97 -6.43 1.18
N TYR A 157 -20.60 -6.01 2.39
CA TYR A 157 -20.94 -4.70 2.93
C TYR A 157 -20.31 -3.56 2.10
N SER A 158 -19.05 -3.73 1.69
CA SER A 158 -18.37 -2.75 0.82
C SER A 158 -19.00 -2.66 -0.58
N ARG A 159 -19.63 -3.73 -1.06
CA ARG A 159 -20.36 -3.77 -2.34
C ARG A 159 -21.73 -3.11 -2.23
N LEU A 160 -22.49 -3.41 -1.19
CA LEU A 160 -23.78 -2.76 -0.91
C LEU A 160 -23.64 -1.23 -0.95
N MET A 161 -22.56 -0.69 -0.39
CA MET A 161 -22.28 0.75 -0.37
C MET A 161 -21.89 1.36 -1.74
N ARG A 162 -21.66 0.54 -2.76
CA ARG A 162 -21.15 0.97 -4.08
C ARG A 162 -22.10 0.68 -5.24
N THR A 163 -22.82 -0.44 -5.21
CA THR A 163 -23.49 -0.98 -6.41
C THR A 163 -24.91 -1.47 -6.16
N THR A 164 -25.48 -1.30 -4.96
CA THR A 164 -26.80 -1.81 -4.52
C THR A 164 -26.99 -3.34 -4.59
N ASP A 165 -26.21 -4.05 -5.40
CA ASP A 165 -26.17 -5.50 -5.51
C ASP A 165 -25.04 -6.07 -4.62
N VAL A 166 -25.40 -7.07 -3.83
CA VAL A 166 -24.56 -7.75 -2.85
C VAL A 166 -23.97 -9.06 -3.40
N ALA A 167 -24.66 -9.69 -4.35
CA ALA A 167 -24.36 -11.02 -4.90
C ALA A 167 -23.45 -10.98 -6.14
N ALA A 168 -23.44 -9.88 -6.89
CA ALA A 168 -22.55 -9.75 -8.04
C ALA A 168 -21.07 -9.81 -7.61
N GLY A 169 -20.39 -10.89 -8.01
CA GLY A 169 -18.93 -10.97 -7.99
C GLY A 169 -18.35 -10.03 -9.04
N THR A 170 -18.21 -8.74 -8.73
CA THR A 170 -17.48 -7.84 -9.63
C THR A 170 -15.99 -8.20 -9.58
N PRO A 171 -15.37 -8.66 -10.67
CA PRO A 171 -13.92 -8.77 -10.72
C PRO A 171 -13.31 -7.39 -10.44
N PRO A 172 -12.14 -7.30 -9.79
CA PRO A 172 -11.47 -6.02 -9.61
C PRO A 172 -11.41 -5.31 -10.96
N LYS A 173 -11.71 -3.99 -10.99
CA LYS A 173 -11.55 -3.18 -12.21
C LYS A 173 -10.07 -3.19 -12.59
N LEU A 174 -9.65 -4.20 -13.35
CA LEU A 174 -8.32 -4.31 -13.91
C LEU A 174 -8.16 -3.16 -14.89
N ARG A 175 -7.43 -2.13 -14.47
CA ARG A 175 -7.05 -1.06 -15.39
C ARG A 175 -6.15 -1.68 -16.46
N ARG A 176 -6.48 -1.46 -17.72
CA ARG A 176 -5.69 -1.91 -18.86
C ARG A 176 -4.77 -0.78 -19.33
N CYS A 177 -3.72 -1.14 -20.04
CA CYS A 177 -2.85 -0.21 -20.74
C CYS A 177 -3.67 0.63 -21.73
N GLY A 178 -3.46 1.94 -21.72
CA GLY A 178 -4.11 2.90 -22.63
C GLY A 178 -3.47 3.00 -24.01
N LYS A 179 -2.38 2.25 -24.28
CA LYS A 179 -1.80 2.16 -25.62
C LYS A 179 -2.74 1.34 -26.51
N PRO A 180 -3.00 1.80 -27.75
CA PRO A 180 -3.82 1.07 -28.71
C PRO A 180 -3.38 -0.40 -28.81
N HIS A 181 -4.35 -1.32 -28.86
CA HIS A 181 -4.13 -2.76 -29.07
C HIS A 181 -3.26 -3.49 -28.03
N CYS A 182 -2.89 -2.87 -26.90
CA CYS A 182 -2.02 -3.52 -25.91
C CYS A 182 -2.74 -4.54 -25.03
N GLY A 183 -3.95 -4.23 -24.53
CA GLY A 183 -4.76 -5.12 -23.67
C GLY A 183 -4.18 -5.48 -22.29
N GLN A 184 -2.87 -5.30 -22.09
CA GLN A 184 -2.10 -5.65 -20.90
C GLN A 184 -2.53 -4.89 -19.67
N ARG A 185 -2.16 -5.40 -18.49
CA ARG A 185 -2.45 -4.77 -17.20
C ARG A 185 -1.71 -3.43 -17.07
N HIS A 186 -2.42 -2.44 -16.53
CA HIS A 186 -1.85 -1.14 -16.17
C HIS A 186 -0.82 -1.31 -15.05
N TYR A 187 0.35 -0.69 -15.23
CA TYR A 187 1.46 -0.64 -14.29
C TYR A 187 1.63 0.77 -13.73
N HIS A 188 1.97 1.76 -14.59
CA HIS A 188 2.19 3.14 -14.18
C HIS A 188 1.82 4.11 -15.33
N GLN A 189 1.33 5.31 -15.00
CA GLN A 189 0.93 6.37 -15.95
C GLN A 189 0.05 5.90 -17.13
N GLY A 190 -0.99 5.11 -16.86
CA GLY A 190 -1.85 4.54 -17.91
C GLY A 190 -1.20 3.48 -18.81
N MET A 191 0.08 3.13 -18.62
CA MET A 191 0.82 2.17 -19.44
C MET A 191 1.08 0.84 -18.73
N CYS A 192 1.28 -0.24 -19.49
CA CYS A 192 1.83 -1.50 -18.97
C CYS A 192 3.35 -1.34 -18.70
N HIS A 193 3.98 -2.34 -18.06
CA HIS A 193 5.40 -2.28 -17.77
C HIS A 193 6.25 -2.04 -19.03
N THR A 194 6.01 -2.81 -20.10
CA THR A 194 6.73 -2.69 -21.38
C THR A 194 6.59 -1.31 -22.02
N HIS A 195 5.37 -0.80 -22.14
CA HIS A 195 5.13 0.53 -22.72
C HIS A 195 5.67 1.66 -21.84
N TYR A 196 5.69 1.48 -20.52
CA TYR A 196 6.30 2.44 -19.62
C TYR A 196 7.83 2.46 -19.78
N GLN A 197 8.50 1.30 -19.87
CA GLN A 197 9.94 1.22 -20.11
C GLN A 197 10.32 1.85 -21.47
N GLN A 198 9.62 1.50 -22.55
CA GLN A 198 9.84 2.08 -23.87
C GLN A 198 9.68 3.62 -23.89
N TRP A 199 8.72 4.15 -23.13
CA TRP A 199 8.52 5.60 -23.01
C TRP A 199 9.64 6.29 -22.21
N VAL A 200 10.17 5.63 -21.17
CA VAL A 200 11.33 6.12 -20.42
C VAL A 200 12.58 6.10 -21.31
N GLU A 201 12.81 5.01 -22.04
CA GLU A 201 13.96 4.83 -22.94
C GLU A 201 13.94 5.80 -24.13
N SER A 202 12.76 6.14 -24.64
CA SER A 202 12.63 7.11 -25.73
C SER A 202 12.91 8.56 -25.29
N GLY A 203 13.18 8.81 -24.02
CA GLY A 203 13.36 10.16 -23.46
C GLY A 203 12.10 11.03 -23.58
N ALA A 204 10.94 10.43 -23.84
CA ALA A 204 9.71 11.16 -24.03
C ALA A 204 9.28 11.71 -22.67
N THR A 205 9.39 13.02 -22.46
CA THR A 205 8.82 13.68 -21.29
C THR A 205 7.37 14.02 -21.56
N ARG A 206 6.53 13.85 -20.54
CA ARG A 206 5.17 14.38 -20.56
C ARG A 206 5.23 15.89 -20.79
N GLU A 207 4.40 16.42 -21.69
CA GLU A 207 4.33 17.86 -21.95
C GLU A 207 4.15 18.64 -20.62
N PRO A 208 4.99 19.66 -20.36
CA PRO A 208 4.88 20.46 -19.15
C PRO A 208 3.48 21.03 -19.00
N LEU A 209 2.97 21.07 -17.77
CA LEU A 209 1.71 21.76 -17.49
C LEU A 209 1.86 23.24 -17.87
N ASP A 210 0.98 23.74 -18.72
CA ASP A 210 0.83 25.18 -18.92
C ASP A 210 0.26 25.80 -17.63
N VAL A 211 1.16 26.26 -16.78
CA VAL A 211 0.83 26.80 -15.46
C VAL A 211 0.05 28.12 -15.60
N ALA A 212 0.30 28.91 -16.65
CA ALA A 212 -0.38 30.18 -16.87
C ALA A 212 -1.86 29.95 -17.22
N ALA A 213 -2.14 29.08 -18.19
CA ALA A 213 -3.50 28.70 -18.55
C ALA A 213 -4.22 27.99 -17.40
N CYS A 214 -3.51 27.13 -16.66
CA CYS A 214 -4.07 26.43 -15.50
C CYS A 214 -4.46 27.41 -14.38
N ALA A 215 -3.60 28.40 -14.10
CA ALA A 215 -3.83 29.43 -13.10
C ALA A 215 -4.99 30.36 -13.46
N GLN A 216 -5.08 30.76 -14.73
CA GLN A 216 -6.21 31.55 -15.23
C GLN A 216 -7.53 30.81 -15.04
N ALA A 217 -7.63 29.58 -15.54
CA ALA A 217 -8.85 28.79 -15.42
C ALA A 217 -9.22 28.52 -13.94
N TYR A 218 -8.22 28.33 -13.06
CA TYR A 218 -8.48 28.22 -11.62
C TYR A 218 -9.12 29.49 -11.05
N ARG A 219 -8.54 30.67 -11.35
CA ARG A 219 -9.09 31.97 -10.94
C ARG A 219 -10.52 32.19 -11.44
N GLU A 220 -10.82 31.78 -12.67
CA GLU A 220 -12.15 31.85 -13.29
C GLU A 220 -13.19 30.89 -12.69
N GLY A 221 -12.81 29.98 -11.80
CA GLY A 221 -13.75 29.11 -11.07
C GLY A 221 -13.52 27.62 -11.26
N ALA A 222 -12.59 27.21 -12.12
CA ALA A 222 -12.30 25.79 -12.29
C ALA A 222 -11.80 25.15 -10.98
N THR A 223 -12.20 23.89 -10.76
CA THR A 223 -11.73 23.11 -9.62
C THR A 223 -10.43 22.40 -9.97
N SER A 224 -9.65 22.02 -8.97
CA SER A 224 -8.46 21.18 -9.19
C SER A 224 -8.78 19.86 -9.92
N THR A 225 -10.01 19.35 -9.76
CA THR A 225 -10.48 18.12 -10.42
C THR A 225 -10.82 18.36 -11.90
N SER A 226 -11.46 19.47 -12.24
CA SER A 226 -11.75 19.80 -13.64
C SER A 226 -10.48 20.17 -14.40
N LEU A 227 -9.53 20.86 -13.76
CA LEU A 227 -8.21 21.15 -14.32
C LEU A 227 -7.38 19.88 -14.50
N ALA A 228 -7.38 18.99 -13.51
CA ALA A 228 -6.73 17.68 -13.62
C ALA A 228 -7.18 16.91 -14.85
N LYS A 229 -8.50 16.88 -15.11
CA LYS A 229 -9.05 16.23 -16.30
C LYS A 229 -8.65 16.94 -17.60
N ARG A 230 -8.70 18.29 -17.60
CA ARG A 230 -8.40 19.11 -18.79
C ARG A 230 -6.93 19.01 -19.22
N PHE A 231 -6.01 19.05 -18.26
CA PHE A 231 -4.57 19.02 -18.53
C PHE A 231 -3.96 17.60 -18.37
N ASP A 232 -4.80 16.59 -18.14
CA ASP A 232 -4.43 15.18 -17.89
C ASP A 232 -3.54 14.96 -16.64
N TYR A 233 -3.45 15.92 -15.72
CA TYR A 233 -2.62 15.82 -14.51
C TYR A 233 -3.41 15.28 -13.32
N SER A 234 -2.73 14.81 -12.26
CA SER A 234 -3.43 14.54 -10.99
C SER A 234 -3.89 15.85 -10.33
N PRO A 235 -5.01 15.87 -9.59
CA PRO A 235 -5.45 17.06 -8.84
C PRO A 235 -4.37 17.59 -7.88
N LYS A 236 -3.57 16.68 -7.31
CA LYS A 236 -2.43 17.03 -6.45
C LYS A 236 -1.32 17.76 -7.21
N ALA A 237 -0.99 17.30 -8.42
CA ALA A 237 0.03 17.93 -9.26
C ALA A 237 -0.41 19.33 -9.72
N VAL A 238 -1.67 19.49 -10.11
CA VAL A 238 -2.26 20.81 -10.43
C VAL A 238 -2.15 21.76 -9.24
N LEU A 239 -2.58 21.33 -8.04
CA LEU A 239 -2.48 22.16 -6.83
C LEU A 239 -1.03 22.49 -6.46
N ALA A 240 -0.07 21.60 -6.73
CA ALA A 240 1.35 21.88 -6.51
C ALA A 240 1.85 22.96 -7.47
N ALA A 241 1.51 22.88 -8.76
CA ALA A 241 1.88 23.87 -9.76
C ALA A 241 1.25 25.25 -9.46
N LEU A 242 -0.01 25.29 -9.06
CA LEU A 242 -0.69 26.53 -8.65
C LEU A 242 -0.02 27.18 -7.43
N ARG A 243 0.37 26.39 -6.42
CA ARG A 243 1.13 26.90 -5.27
C ARG A 243 2.49 27.46 -5.66
N ALA A 244 3.22 26.73 -6.52
CA ALA A 244 4.52 27.18 -7.01
C ALA A 244 4.43 28.50 -7.81
N ALA A 245 3.30 28.73 -8.50
CA ALA A 245 2.99 29.97 -9.20
C ALA A 245 2.38 31.07 -8.31
N GLY A 246 2.35 30.90 -6.99
CA GLY A 246 1.81 31.89 -6.06
C GLY A 246 0.28 32.05 -6.09
N VAL A 247 -0.44 31.11 -6.70
CA VAL A 247 -1.92 31.16 -6.75
C VAL A 247 -2.48 30.67 -5.42
N PRO A 248 -3.30 31.48 -4.71
CA PRO A 248 -3.89 31.08 -3.44
C PRO A 248 -4.90 29.95 -3.65
N ILE A 249 -4.74 28.85 -2.91
CA ILE A 249 -5.61 27.68 -3.03
C ILE A 249 -6.88 27.90 -2.20
N ARG A 250 -8.04 27.77 -2.85
CA ARG A 250 -9.36 27.86 -2.19
C ARG A 250 -9.48 26.79 -1.09
N PRO A 251 -10.05 27.12 0.07
CA PRO A 251 -10.25 26.14 1.14
C PRO A 251 -11.12 24.98 0.63
N GLY A 252 -10.75 23.75 0.99
CA GLY A 252 -11.52 22.57 0.62
C GLY A 252 -12.92 22.65 1.22
N SER A 253 -13.95 22.24 0.46
CA SER A 253 -15.29 22.10 1.03
C SER A 253 -15.24 21.11 2.21
N PRO A 254 -15.89 21.42 3.33
CA PRO A 254 -15.96 20.49 4.45
C PRO A 254 -16.56 19.15 3.99
N PRO A 255 -16.16 18.03 4.60
CA PRO A 255 -16.75 16.74 4.28
C PRO A 255 -18.27 16.84 4.46
N ARG A 256 -19.04 16.43 3.44
CA ARG A 256 -20.49 16.29 3.56
C ARG A 256 -20.76 15.17 4.55
N HIS A 257 -20.94 15.51 5.82
CA HIS A 257 -21.51 14.61 6.80
C HIS A 257 -22.97 14.38 6.37
N THR A 258 -23.25 13.20 5.82
CA THR A 258 -24.62 12.74 5.61
C THR A 258 -25.27 12.57 6.98
N ARG A 259 -26.36 13.30 7.19
CA ARG A 259 -27.20 13.21 8.39
C ARG A 259 -27.97 11.89 8.40
#